data_AF-A0A833UPP5-F1
#
_entry.id   AF-A0A833UPP5-F1
#
_cell.length_a   1.000
_cell.length_b   1.000
_cell.length_c   1.000
_cell.angle_alpha   90.00
_cell.angle_beta   90.00
_cell.angle_gamma   90.00
#
_symmetry.space_group_name_H-M   'P 1'
#
loop_
_entity.id
_entity.type
_entity.pdbx_description
1 polymer ?
#
loop_
_entity_poly.entity_id
_entity_poly.type
_entity_poly.pdbx_seq_one_letter_code
_entity_poly.pdbx_strand_id
1 'polypeptide(L)'
;MPWSISLFSNDRLKPVANHILKKFEDSDASEVVMYYQLDRQLGEEATRNIQKVIAGDTSALAATLKNLVKIIDLGVSEFIRDPKTLLKFNFVVDKTLNGVINMVTSTGYKRLEKVGEEYNPSHPEKAQHYAELFSKFLVEA
;
A
#
# COMPACT_ATOMS: atom_id res chain seq x y z
N MET A 1 -11.21 -7.47 -32.05
CA MET A 1 -11.08 -8.14 -30.74
C MET A 1 -12.34 -7.86 -29.91
N PRO A 2 -13.41 -8.66 -29.99
CA PRO A 2 -14.66 -8.43 -29.24
C PRO A 2 -14.55 -8.75 -27.74
N TRP A 3 -13.61 -9.62 -27.35
CA TRP A 3 -13.48 -10.12 -25.98
C TRP A 3 -12.86 -9.11 -25.01
N SER A 4 -11.96 -8.23 -25.47
CA SER A 4 -11.38 -7.18 -24.62
C SER A 4 -12.39 -6.10 -24.26
N ILE A 5 -13.37 -5.85 -25.14
CA ILE A 5 -14.45 -4.87 -24.94
C ILE A 5 -15.43 -5.35 -23.85
N SER A 6 -15.69 -6.67 -23.74
CA SER A 6 -16.56 -7.21 -22.68
C SER A 6 -15.85 -7.31 -21.31
N LEU A 7 -14.51 -7.32 -21.29
CA LEU A 7 -13.74 -7.28 -20.05
C LEU A 7 -13.88 -5.94 -19.33
N PHE A 8 -14.06 -4.86 -20.10
CA PHE A 8 -14.16 -3.48 -19.62
C PHE A 8 -15.51 -2.85 -19.97
N SER A 9 -16.58 -3.64 -19.98
CA SER A 9 -17.92 -3.09 -20.17
C SER A 9 -18.25 -2.09 -19.06
N ASN A 10 -19.04 -1.06 -19.39
CA ASN A 10 -19.40 0.01 -18.45
C ASN A 10 -20.01 -0.52 -17.14
N ASP A 11 -20.77 -1.63 -17.19
CA ASP A 11 -21.36 -2.25 -16.00
C ASP A 11 -20.34 -2.78 -15.00
N ARG A 12 -19.15 -3.16 -15.48
CA ARG A 12 -18.04 -3.68 -14.66
C ARG A 12 -17.10 -2.56 -14.23
N LEU A 13 -16.92 -1.55 -15.07
CA LEU A 13 -16.06 -0.40 -14.77
C LEU A 13 -16.70 0.61 -13.81
N LYS A 14 -18.01 0.86 -13.91
CA LYS A 14 -18.72 1.81 -13.03
C LYS A 14 -18.53 1.53 -11.54
N PRO A 15 -18.68 0.29 -11.02
CA PRO A 15 -18.44 0.04 -9.59
C PRO A 15 -16.97 0.25 -9.20
N VAL A 16 -16.02 -0.05 -10.09
CA VAL A 16 -14.59 0.21 -9.85
C VAL A 16 -14.32 1.71 -9.79
N ALA A 17 -14.81 2.48 -10.75
CA ALA A 17 -14.66 3.93 -10.78
C ALA A 17 -15.25 4.57 -9.51
N ASN A 18 -16.45 4.14 -9.09
CA ASN A 18 -17.07 4.62 -7.86
C ASN A 18 -16.30 4.22 -6.59
N HIS A 19 -15.67 3.04 -6.58
CA HIS A 19 -14.82 2.61 -5.46
C HIS A 19 -13.59 3.50 -5.34
N ILE A 20 -12.89 3.72 -6.46
CA ILE A 20 -11.68 4.58 -6.50
C ILE A 20 -12.04 6.04 -6.21
N LEU A 21 -13.17 6.54 -6.71
CA LEU A 21 -13.60 7.93 -6.49
C LEU A 21 -13.75 8.27 -5.01
N LYS A 22 -14.20 7.31 -4.18
CA LYS A 22 -14.32 7.47 -2.73
C LYS A 22 -12.98 7.61 -1.99
N LYS A 23 -11.87 7.39 -2.70
CA LYS A 23 -10.51 7.45 -2.16
C LYS A 23 -9.84 8.79 -2.44
N PHE A 24 -10.53 9.72 -3.09
CA PHE A 24 -10.05 11.08 -3.28
C PHE A 24 -10.66 12.03 -2.25
N GLU A 25 -9.86 12.98 -1.79
CA GLU A 25 -10.36 14.10 -1.01
C GLU A 25 -10.79 15.21 -1.96
N ASP A 26 -12.03 15.69 -1.81
CA ASP A 26 -12.60 16.76 -2.63
C ASP A 26 -12.56 18.11 -1.89
N SER A 27 -11.85 18.17 -0.75
CA SER A 27 -11.83 19.30 0.19
C SER A 27 -11.06 20.51 -0.36
N ASP A 28 -10.01 20.26 -1.14
CA ASP A 28 -9.14 21.30 -1.72
C ASP A 28 -8.91 21.02 -3.21
N ALA A 29 -9.44 21.89 -4.07
CA ALA A 29 -9.35 21.77 -5.52
C ALA A 29 -7.90 21.97 -6.05
N SER A 30 -6.96 22.39 -5.19
CA SER A 30 -5.57 22.64 -5.57
C SER A 30 -4.69 21.39 -5.53
N GLU A 31 -4.99 20.39 -4.68
CA GLU A 31 -4.25 19.12 -4.60
C GLU A 31 -5.20 17.93 -4.36
N VAL A 32 -5.60 17.28 -5.45
CA VAL A 32 -6.40 16.05 -5.40
C VAL A 32 -5.50 14.86 -5.10
N VAL A 33 -5.45 14.43 -3.84
CA VAL A 33 -4.70 13.27 -3.38
C VAL A 33 -5.59 12.05 -3.18
N MET A 34 -5.01 10.86 -3.39
CA MET A 34 -5.68 9.58 -3.16
C MET A 34 -5.22 8.98 -1.83
N TYR A 35 -6.15 8.60 -0.97
CA TYR A 35 -5.89 8.01 0.34
C TYR A 35 -6.72 6.75 0.58
N TYR A 36 -6.28 5.97 1.56
CA TYR A 36 -7.04 4.88 2.13
C TYR A 36 -6.90 4.94 3.65
N GLN A 37 -7.93 4.46 4.34
CA GLN A 37 -8.01 4.58 5.78
C GLN A 37 -7.17 3.49 6.45
N LEU A 38 -6.31 3.88 7.38
CA LEU A 38 -5.59 2.94 8.22
C LEU A 38 -6.41 2.61 9.47
N ASP A 39 -6.28 1.39 9.96
CA ASP A 39 -6.68 1.10 11.34
C ASP A 39 -5.89 2.02 12.29
N ARG A 40 -6.59 2.57 13.29
CA ARG A 40 -6.01 3.56 14.21
C ARG A 40 -4.78 3.00 14.93
N GLN A 41 -4.84 1.75 15.39
CA GLN A 41 -3.72 1.14 16.10
C GLN A 41 -2.51 0.98 15.17
N LEU A 42 -2.73 0.56 13.92
CA LEU A 42 -1.67 0.45 12.92
C LEU A 42 -1.04 1.82 12.59
N GLY A 43 -1.86 2.85 12.39
CA GLY A 43 -1.40 4.22 12.10
C GLY A 43 -0.55 4.80 13.23
N GLU A 44 -1.02 4.67 14.48
CA GLU A 44 -0.27 5.11 15.64
C GLU A 44 1.05 4.32 15.84
N GLU A 45 1.02 2.99 15.64
CA GLU A 45 2.22 2.15 15.75
C GLU A 45 3.26 2.48 14.67
N ALA A 46 2.82 2.67 13.43
CA ALA A 46 3.68 3.07 12.32
C ALA A 46 4.33 4.43 12.60
N THR A 47 3.54 5.43 12.99
CA THR A 47 4.03 6.78 13.29
C THR A 47 5.05 6.76 14.43
N ARG A 48 4.77 6.04 15.53
CA ARG A 48 5.72 5.90 16.65
C ARG A 48 7.04 5.25 16.22
N ASN A 49 6.98 4.17 15.44
CA ASN A 49 8.19 3.47 15.01
C ASN A 49 9.02 4.32 14.03
N ILE A 50 8.37 5.02 13.10
CA ILE A 50 9.01 5.98 12.19
C ILE A 50 9.74 7.07 12.98
N GLN A 51 9.09 7.67 13.98
CA GLN A 51 9.71 8.71 14.81
C GLN A 51 10.95 8.21 15.57
N LYS A 52 10.93 6.96 16.07
CA LYS A 52 12.12 6.34 16.67
C LYS A 52 13.27 6.22 15.68
N VAL A 53 13.00 5.76 14.46
CA VAL A 53 14.03 5.64 13.42
C VAL A 53 14.57 7.01 13.02
N ILE A 54 13.71 8.02 12.87
CA ILE A 54 14.13 9.42 12.61
C ILE A 54 15.02 9.94 13.76
N ALA A 55 14.72 9.60 15.01
CA ALA A 55 15.55 9.92 16.17
C ALA A 55 16.88 9.14 16.24
N GLY A 56 17.14 8.24 15.29
CA GLY A 56 18.38 7.46 15.20
C GLY A 56 18.31 6.08 15.86
N ASP A 57 17.16 5.67 16.39
CA ASP A 57 16.96 4.33 16.92
C ASP A 57 16.74 3.32 15.78
N THR A 58 17.84 2.76 15.29
CA THR A 58 17.82 1.76 14.21
C THR A 58 17.19 0.44 14.64
N SER A 59 17.01 0.16 15.94
CA SER A 59 16.33 -1.05 16.40
C SER A 59 14.84 -1.06 16.04
N ALA A 60 14.26 0.13 15.85
CA ALA A 60 12.88 0.30 15.40
C ALA A 60 12.70 0.09 13.87
N LEU A 61 13.77 -0.07 13.09
CA LEU A 61 13.69 -0.16 11.63
C LEU A 61 12.93 -1.40 11.15
N ALA A 62 13.24 -2.57 11.71
CA ALA A 62 12.55 -3.81 11.35
C ALA A 62 11.03 -3.73 11.62
N ALA A 63 10.65 -3.16 12.77
CA ALA A 63 9.24 -2.92 13.10
C ALA A 63 8.59 -1.88 12.17
N THR A 64 9.34 -0.84 11.80
CA THR A 64 8.90 0.19 10.82
C THR A 64 8.60 -0.44 9.46
N LEU A 65 9.51 -1.24 8.93
CA LEU A 65 9.34 -1.90 7.63
C LEU A 65 8.21 -2.94 7.65
N LYS A 66 8.03 -3.64 8.77
CA LYS A 66 6.89 -4.55 8.95
C LYS A 66 5.55 -3.80 8.93
N ASN A 67 5.48 -2.63 9.57
CA ASN A 67 4.27 -1.80 9.53
C ASN A 67 4.04 -1.21 8.13
N LEU A 68 5.11 -0.79 7.45
CA LEU A 68 5.04 -0.37 6.04
C LEU A 68 4.50 -1.49 5.14
N VAL A 69 4.94 -2.74 5.32
CA VAL A 69 4.39 -3.89 4.58
C VAL A 69 2.89 -4.05 4.79
N LYS A 70 2.41 -3.95 6.04
CA LYS A 70 0.96 -4.02 6.35
C LYS A 70 0.19 -2.88 5.67
N ILE A 71 0.73 -1.67 5.72
CA ILE A 71 0.14 -0.47 5.11
C ILE A 71 0.06 -0.64 3.58
N ILE A 72 1.16 -1.06 2.94
CA ILE A 72 1.19 -1.35 1.51
C ILE A 72 0.17 -2.44 1.16
N ASP A 73 0.06 -3.52 1.95
CA ASP A 73 -0.88 -4.59 1.68
C ASP A 73 -2.34 -4.16 1.77
N LEU A 74 -2.65 -3.23 2.67
CA LEU A 74 -3.95 -2.58 2.71
C LEU A 74 -4.21 -1.75 1.44
N GLY A 75 -3.22 -0.98 0.98
CA GLY A 75 -3.30 -0.27 -0.31
C GLY A 75 -3.50 -1.24 -1.49
N VAL A 76 -2.84 -2.40 -1.49
CA VAL A 76 -3.07 -3.45 -2.51
C VAL A 76 -4.49 -3.99 -2.44
N SER A 77 -5.05 -4.17 -1.25
CA SER A 77 -6.46 -4.56 -1.11
C SER A 77 -7.38 -3.50 -1.71
N GLU A 78 -7.22 -2.25 -1.29
CA GLU A 78 -8.06 -1.11 -1.66
C GLU A 78 -8.01 -0.77 -3.15
N PHE A 79 -6.83 -0.84 -3.78
CA PHE A 79 -6.63 -0.37 -5.16
C PHE A 79 -6.49 -1.49 -6.18
N ILE A 80 -6.25 -2.73 -5.76
CA ILE A 80 -6.02 -3.86 -6.68
C ILE A 80 -7.02 -5.00 -6.44
N ARG A 81 -7.10 -5.55 -5.22
CA ARG A 81 -7.92 -6.76 -4.96
C ARG A 81 -9.42 -6.45 -5.00
N ASP A 82 -9.83 -5.33 -4.39
CA ASP A 82 -11.23 -4.93 -4.34
C ASP A 82 -11.73 -4.52 -5.73
N PRO A 83 -11.05 -3.62 -6.48
CA PRO A 83 -11.36 -3.34 -7.88
C PRO A 83 -11.43 -4.59 -8.76
N LYS A 84 -10.47 -5.51 -8.65
CA LYS A 84 -10.49 -6.79 -9.38
C LYS A 84 -11.75 -7.61 -9.05
N THR A 85 -12.16 -7.65 -7.78
CA THR A 85 -13.36 -8.37 -7.33
C THR A 85 -14.62 -7.73 -7.90
N LEU A 86 -14.70 -6.39 -7.91
CA LEU A 86 -15.80 -5.63 -8.51
C LEU A 86 -15.92 -5.86 -10.02
N LEU A 87 -14.80 -6.13 -10.71
CA LEU A 87 -14.82 -6.50 -12.12
C LEU A 87 -15.47 -7.86 -12.34
N LYS A 88 -15.59 -8.76 -11.36
CA LYS A 88 -16.26 -10.08 -11.52
C LYS A 88 -15.72 -10.89 -12.69
N PHE A 89 -14.40 -11.08 -12.76
CA PHE A 89 -13.78 -11.90 -13.79
C PHE A 89 -14.27 -13.36 -13.74
N ASN A 90 -14.18 -14.06 -14.88
CA ASN A 90 -14.37 -15.50 -14.87
C ASN A 90 -13.27 -16.18 -14.04
N PHE A 91 -13.53 -17.41 -13.62
CA PHE A 91 -12.65 -18.17 -12.71
C PHE A 91 -11.19 -18.24 -13.18
N VAL A 92 -10.95 -18.43 -14.48
CA VAL A 92 -9.59 -18.56 -15.02
C VAL A 92 -8.83 -17.24 -14.89
N VAL A 93 -9.44 -16.15 -15.34
CA VAL A 93 -8.82 -14.82 -15.27
C VAL A 93 -8.62 -14.40 -13.82
N ASP A 94 -9.61 -14.64 -12.95
CA ASP A 94 -9.51 -14.29 -11.53
C ASP A 94 -8.35 -15.03 -10.85
N LYS A 95 -8.22 -16.35 -11.09
CA LYS A 95 -7.16 -17.18 -10.51
C LYS A 95 -5.77 -16.75 -11.00
N THR A 96 -5.62 -16.43 -12.28
CA THR A 96 -4.36 -15.93 -12.83
C THR A 96 -3.96 -14.59 -12.19
N LEU A 97 -4.90 -13.65 -12.08
CA LEU A 97 -4.63 -12.36 -11.43
C LEU A 97 -4.28 -12.53 -9.96
N ASN A 98 -4.99 -13.39 -9.22
CA ASN A 98 -4.64 -13.70 -7.82
C ASN A 98 -3.22 -14.27 -7.70
N GLY A 99 -2.83 -15.16 -8.61
CA GLY A 99 -1.48 -15.73 -8.65
C GLY A 99 -0.41 -14.66 -8.82
N VAL A 100 -0.60 -13.75 -9.80
CA VAL A 100 0.34 -12.65 -10.06
C VAL A 100 0.40 -11.68 -8.89
N ILE A 101 -0.75 -11.24 -8.36
CA ILE A 101 -0.82 -10.35 -7.20
C ILE A 101 -0.04 -10.96 -6.04
N ASN A 102 -0.31 -12.22 -5.69
CA ASN A 102 0.35 -12.91 -4.57
C ASN A 102 1.86 -13.06 -4.80
N MET A 103 2.30 -13.37 -6.03
CA MET A 103 3.72 -13.49 -6.36
C MET A 103 4.45 -12.16 -6.20
N VAL A 104 3.88 -11.07 -6.74
CA VAL A 104 4.50 -9.75 -6.70
C VAL A 104 4.54 -9.22 -5.28
N THR A 105 3.42 -9.28 -4.55
CA THR A 105 3.33 -8.80 -3.18
C THR A 105 4.25 -9.57 -2.24
N SER A 106 4.20 -10.91 -2.26
CA SER A 106 5.06 -11.72 -1.39
C SER A 106 6.55 -11.51 -1.65
N THR A 107 6.95 -11.29 -2.91
CA THR A 107 8.33 -10.97 -3.24
C THR A 107 8.73 -9.58 -2.73
N GLY A 108 7.87 -8.58 -2.93
CA GLY A 108 8.09 -7.21 -2.44
C GLY A 108 8.18 -7.14 -0.91
N TYR A 109 7.24 -7.80 -0.22
CA TYR A 109 7.16 -7.79 1.25
C TYR A 109 8.39 -8.45 1.86
N LYS A 110 8.80 -9.62 1.37
CA LYS A 110 10.01 -10.30 1.85
C LYS A 110 11.27 -9.46 1.65
N ARG A 111 11.36 -8.70 0.55
CA ARG A 111 12.51 -7.82 0.31
C ARG A 111 12.55 -6.68 1.33
N LEU A 112 11.40 -6.06 1.64
CA LEU A 112 11.30 -5.02 2.65
C LEU A 112 11.63 -5.55 4.05
N GLU A 113 11.10 -6.71 4.43
CA GLU A 113 11.40 -7.33 5.73
C GLU A 113 12.90 -7.62 5.88
N LYS A 114 13.54 -8.21 4.87
CA LYS A 114 14.98 -8.49 4.87
C LYS A 114 15.84 -7.23 5.02
N VAL A 115 15.44 -6.10 4.42
CA VAL A 115 16.17 -4.84 4.60
C VAL A 115 16.24 -4.44 6.07
N GLY A 116 15.18 -4.69 6.85
CA GLY A 116 15.17 -4.41 8.28
C GLY A 116 16.01 -5.38 9.10
N GLU A 117 15.99 -6.66 8.73
CA GLU A 117 16.74 -7.72 9.42
C GLU A 117 18.26 -7.63 9.18
N GLU A 118 18.66 -7.28 7.97
CA GLU A 118 20.06 -7.24 7.53
C GLU A 118 20.68 -5.83 7.63
N TYR A 119 19.95 -4.85 8.16
CA TYR A 119 20.40 -3.46 8.22
C TYR A 119 21.65 -3.31 9.09
N ASN A 120 22.68 -2.65 8.56
CA ASN A 120 23.89 -2.32 9.32
C ASN A 120 23.64 -1.07 10.20
N PRO A 121 23.65 -1.21 11.55
CA PRO A 121 23.38 -0.09 12.46
C PRO A 121 24.43 1.04 12.40
N SER A 122 25.62 0.78 11.84
CA SER A 122 26.73 1.75 11.79
C SER A 122 26.49 2.96 10.89
N HIS A 123 25.38 3.01 10.14
CA HIS A 123 25.04 4.13 9.25
C HIS A 123 23.57 4.54 9.44
N PRO A 124 23.20 5.19 10.54
CA PRO A 124 21.80 5.52 10.84
C PRO A 124 21.19 6.51 9.84
N GLU A 125 21.99 7.33 9.14
CA GLU A 125 21.47 8.41 8.29
C GLU A 125 20.59 7.90 7.14
N LYS A 126 20.92 6.72 6.60
CA LYS A 126 20.11 6.11 5.53
C LYS A 126 18.75 5.65 6.05
N ALA A 127 18.70 5.03 7.22
CA ALA A 127 17.45 4.61 7.86
C ALA A 127 16.57 5.82 8.19
N GLN A 128 17.17 6.89 8.73
CA GLN A 128 16.50 8.16 8.99
C GLN A 128 15.90 8.76 7.72
N HIS A 129 16.70 8.83 6.65
CA HIS A 129 16.22 9.35 5.36
C HIS A 129 15.02 8.58 4.80
N TYR A 130 15.05 7.24 4.83
CA TYR A 130 13.90 6.45 4.38
C TYR A 130 12.70 6.58 5.32
N ALA A 131 12.91 6.66 6.64
CA ALA A 131 11.83 6.89 7.59
C ALA A 131 11.15 8.26 7.39
N GLU A 132 11.91 9.31 7.09
CA GLU A 132 11.38 10.63 6.71
C GLU A 132 10.54 10.53 5.44
N LEU A 133 10.99 9.80 4.41
CA LEU A 133 10.20 9.57 3.21
C LEU A 133 8.90 8.81 3.52
N PHE A 134 8.96 7.77 4.36
CA PHE A 134 7.78 7.01 4.76
C PHE A 134 6.77 7.84 5.55
N SER A 135 7.24 8.78 6.38
CA SER A 135 6.36 9.67 7.13
C SER A 135 5.45 10.51 6.23
N LYS A 136 5.91 10.88 5.03
CA LYS A 136 5.14 11.69 4.06
C LYS A 136 3.94 10.94 3.46
N PHE A 137 3.90 9.61 3.58
CA PHE A 137 2.76 8.80 3.14
C PHE A 137 1.70 8.61 4.23
N LEU A 138 1.97 9.06 5.46
CA LEU A 138 1.02 9.04 6.56
C LEU A 138 0.51 10.46 6.79
N VAL A 139 -0.79 10.64 6.63
CA VAL A 139 -1.48 11.90 6.90
C VAL A 139 -2.40 11.65 8.09
N GLU A 140 -2.25 12.45 9.14
CA GLU A 140 -3.22 12.45 10.25
C GLU A 140 -4.45 13.25 9.81
N ALA A 141 -5.62 12.63 9.95
CA ALA A 141 -6.92 13.26 9.68
C ALA A 141 -7.50 13.92 10.94
#